data_AF-A0A1W2B274-F1
#
_entry.id   AF-A0A1W2B274-F1
#
_cell.length_a   1.000
_cell.length_b   1.000
_cell.length_c   1.000
_cell.angle_alpha   90.00
_cell.angle_beta   90.00
_cell.angle_gamma   90.00
#
_symmetry.space_group_name_H-M   'P 1'
#
loop_
_entity.id
_entity.type
_entity.pdbx_description
1 polymer ?
#
loop_
_entity_poly.entity_id
_entity_poly.type
_entity_poly.pdbx_seq_one_letter_code
_entity_poly.pdbx_strand_id
1 'polypeptide(L)'
;MSLLNTRHEKKSFTLTTVLLSALLLLLFYVGLTYLDPPEENGISINFGTTDFGSGTVQPTEKIKSEPLDKPIVPPSKQEEVEEVVPKEASSNDQPAEKVVTQESEESIVMKQQKEAKRKADAAEKAAKAEADKIAREKQEAKEKAQKEQDAKKRKLDELMGGLNKSDGSASGSEGNDNKAGDKGNPNGDPYATSYYGAPGSGSGTGGYGLNGRSLAGSSSVKQDCNEEGRVVVQIVVDRNGNVVSATPGVKGTTNTNPCLMKPAEQTARLHKWKPDSNAPSQQVGFVVVNFKLRE
;
A
#
# COMPACT_ATOMS: atom_id res chain seq x y z
N MET A 1 -29.67 59.99 -42.00
CA MET A 1 -29.01 61.23 -42.50
C MET A 1 -27.67 60.84 -43.10
N SER A 2 -27.12 61.62 -44.03
CA SER A 2 -25.76 61.36 -44.55
C SER A 2 -24.72 61.90 -43.57
N LEU A 3 -23.91 61.01 -43.01
CA LEU A 3 -22.93 61.32 -41.95
C LEU A 3 -21.58 61.85 -42.47
N LEU A 4 -21.30 61.69 -43.77
CA LEU A 4 -20.05 62.12 -44.41
C LEU A 4 -20.42 62.76 -45.76
N ASN A 5 -20.32 64.08 -45.84
CA ASN A 5 -20.84 64.87 -46.96
C ASN A 5 -19.71 65.46 -47.81
N THR A 6 -18.64 65.99 -47.20
CA THR A 6 -17.49 66.50 -47.98
C THR A 6 -16.51 65.39 -48.41
N ARG A 7 -15.71 65.68 -49.44
CA ARG A 7 -14.58 64.81 -49.84
C ARG A 7 -13.52 64.67 -48.74
N HIS A 8 -13.40 65.67 -47.86
CA HIS A 8 -12.43 65.68 -46.78
C HIS A 8 -12.90 64.81 -45.61
N GLU A 9 -14.16 64.93 -45.16
CA GLU A 9 -14.78 64.00 -44.20
C GLU A 9 -14.60 62.54 -44.62
N LYS A 10 -14.91 62.20 -45.87
CA LYS A 10 -14.79 60.83 -46.38
C LYS A 10 -13.35 60.32 -46.32
N LYS A 11 -12.37 61.13 -46.76
CA LYS A 11 -10.94 60.77 -46.70
C LYS A 11 -10.43 60.62 -45.27
N SER A 12 -10.77 61.57 -44.39
CA SER A 12 -10.37 61.55 -42.98
C SER A 12 -10.97 60.33 -42.28
N PHE A 13 -12.26 60.04 -42.48
CA PHE A 13 -12.91 58.86 -41.91
C PHE A 13 -12.27 57.54 -42.39
N THR A 14 -11.99 57.39 -43.69
CA THR A 14 -11.30 56.18 -44.18
C THR A 14 -9.88 56.06 -43.61
N LEU A 15 -9.14 57.17 -43.51
CA LEU A 15 -7.78 57.17 -42.97
C LEU A 15 -7.77 56.85 -41.46
N THR A 16 -8.67 57.43 -40.67
CA THR A 16 -8.80 57.11 -39.24
C THR A 16 -9.24 55.66 -39.02
N THR A 17 -10.16 55.14 -39.84
CA THR A 17 -10.62 53.75 -39.74
C THR A 17 -9.50 52.76 -40.06
N VAL A 18 -8.71 53.02 -41.11
CA VAL A 18 -7.55 52.19 -41.48
C VAL A 18 -6.44 52.27 -40.44
N LEU A 19 -6.18 53.45 -39.87
CA LEU A 19 -5.18 53.62 -38.81
C LEU A 19 -5.61 52.90 -37.52
N LEU A 20 -6.88 53.04 -37.10
CA LEU A 20 -7.43 52.32 -35.96
C LEU A 20 -7.44 50.81 -36.17
N SER A 21 -7.83 50.30 -37.36
CA SER A 21 -7.83 48.85 -37.60
C SER A 21 -6.41 48.27 -37.68
N ALA A 22 -5.45 49.00 -38.25
CA ALA A 22 -4.04 48.61 -38.22
C ALA A 22 -3.47 48.59 -36.79
N LEU A 23 -3.83 49.58 -35.95
CA LEU A 23 -3.46 49.61 -34.53
C LEU A 23 -4.13 48.46 -33.75
N LEU A 24 -5.39 48.15 -34.01
CA LEU A 24 -6.12 47.05 -33.37
C LEU A 24 -5.52 45.69 -33.75
N LEU A 25 -5.15 45.49 -35.03
CA LEU A 25 -4.43 44.30 -35.50
C LEU A 25 -3.04 44.18 -34.87
N LEU A 26 -2.30 45.28 -34.72
CA LEU A 26 -1.01 45.30 -34.03
C LEU A 26 -1.18 44.93 -32.54
N LEU A 27 -2.20 45.46 -31.87
CA LEU A 27 -2.52 45.10 -30.48
C LEU A 27 -2.98 43.64 -30.33
N PHE A 28 -3.67 43.06 -31.32
CA PHE A 28 -3.97 41.63 -31.34
C PHE A 28 -2.71 40.77 -31.55
N TYR A 29 -1.81 41.18 -32.46
CA TYR A 29 -0.59 40.44 -32.77
C TYR A 29 0.45 40.49 -31.65
N VAL A 30 0.54 41.61 -30.92
CA VAL A 30 1.54 41.83 -29.87
C VAL A 30 0.97 41.53 -28.47
N GLY A 31 -0.30 41.83 -28.22
CA GLY A 31 -0.91 41.86 -26.87
C GLY A 31 -1.67 40.61 -26.43
N LEU A 32 -1.95 39.64 -27.32
CA LEU A 32 -2.61 38.38 -26.96
C LEU A 32 -1.65 37.31 -26.40
N THR A 33 -0.39 37.66 -26.16
CA THR A 33 0.67 36.77 -25.62
C THR A 33 0.66 36.65 -24.09
N TYR A 34 -0.47 36.95 -23.43
CA TYR A 34 -0.66 36.63 -22.02
C TYR A 34 -0.77 35.12 -21.84
N LEU A 35 0.21 34.52 -21.14
CA LEU A 35 0.12 33.13 -20.69
C LEU A 35 -0.91 33.06 -19.55
N ASP A 36 -2.07 32.49 -19.86
CA ASP A 36 -3.08 32.07 -18.90
C ASP A 36 -3.26 30.55 -19.07
N PRO A 37 -2.91 29.70 -18.07
CA PRO A 37 -2.45 30.05 -16.72
C PRO A 37 -0.95 30.42 -16.65
N PRO A 38 -0.48 31.00 -15.52
CA PRO A 38 0.95 31.10 -15.22
C PRO A 38 1.62 29.72 -15.12
N GLU A 39 2.93 29.66 -15.35
CA GLU A 39 3.71 28.42 -15.30
C GLU A 39 3.51 27.65 -13.99
N GLU A 40 2.94 26.45 -14.07
CA GLU A 40 2.75 25.57 -12.91
C GLU A 40 4.12 25.03 -12.44
N ASN A 41 4.72 25.78 -11.51
CA ASN A 41 5.95 25.42 -10.82
C ASN A 41 5.66 24.29 -9.81
N GLY A 42 5.43 23.09 -10.34
CA GLY A 42 5.26 21.86 -9.59
C GLY A 42 6.57 21.32 -9.01
N ILE A 43 6.46 20.46 -8.00
CA ILE A 43 7.60 19.70 -7.45
C ILE A 43 7.61 18.33 -8.13
N SER A 44 8.74 17.93 -8.72
CA SER A 44 8.93 16.54 -9.17
C SER A 44 8.89 15.59 -7.97
N ILE A 45 8.16 14.48 -8.11
CA ILE A 45 8.05 13.46 -7.06
C ILE A 45 9.16 12.43 -7.27
N ASN A 46 9.83 12.05 -6.19
CA ASN A 46 10.82 10.99 -6.12
C ASN A 46 10.26 9.65 -6.64
N PHE A 47 11.05 8.96 -7.46
CA PHE A 47 10.73 7.62 -7.94
C PHE A 47 10.65 6.62 -6.77
N GLY A 48 9.75 5.65 -6.86
CA GLY A 48 9.72 4.54 -5.93
C GLY A 48 8.64 3.52 -6.25
N THR A 49 8.75 2.32 -5.69
CA THR A 49 7.82 1.21 -5.94
C THR A 49 6.74 1.05 -4.85
N THR A 50 6.90 1.71 -3.70
CA THR A 50 6.01 1.56 -2.53
C THR A 50 5.71 2.91 -1.86
N ASP A 51 4.57 3.04 -1.17
CA ASP A 51 4.21 4.25 -0.41
C ASP A 51 5.09 4.48 0.84
N PHE A 52 5.89 3.48 1.20
CA PHE A 52 6.81 3.46 2.34
C PHE A 52 8.19 2.97 1.91
N GLY A 53 9.21 3.36 2.66
CA GLY A 53 10.59 2.97 2.38
C GLY A 53 11.60 3.57 3.35
N SER A 54 12.81 3.01 3.39
CA SER A 54 13.83 3.33 4.39
C SER A 54 15.23 3.28 3.79
N GLY A 55 15.88 4.44 3.67
CA GLY A 55 17.28 4.54 3.26
C GLY A 55 17.57 5.79 2.44
N THR A 56 18.80 5.89 1.93
CA THR A 56 19.36 7.12 1.35
C THR A 56 19.93 6.94 -0.05
N VAL A 57 19.67 5.80 -0.71
CA VAL A 57 20.23 5.47 -2.03
C VAL A 57 19.09 5.00 -2.93
N GLN A 58 18.75 5.85 -3.91
CA GLN A 58 17.72 5.58 -4.89
C GLN A 58 18.14 4.46 -5.86
N PRO A 59 17.35 3.39 -6.00
CA PRO A 59 17.47 2.49 -7.14
C PRO A 59 17.01 3.21 -8.42
N THR A 60 17.90 3.32 -9.40
CA THR A 60 17.56 3.83 -10.75
C THR A 60 17.02 2.75 -11.69
N GLU A 61 17.05 1.49 -11.25
CA GLU A 61 16.47 0.33 -11.94
C GLU A 61 15.53 -0.42 -10.98
N LYS A 62 14.77 -1.39 -11.50
CA LYS A 62 13.87 -2.21 -10.67
C LYS A 62 14.67 -2.95 -9.60
N ILE A 63 14.27 -2.77 -8.35
CA ILE A 63 14.82 -3.51 -7.20
C ILE A 63 14.35 -4.95 -7.17
N LYS A 64 15.25 -5.81 -6.67
CA LYS A 64 14.93 -7.20 -6.33
C LYS A 64 14.23 -7.24 -4.97
N SER A 65 13.02 -7.78 -4.91
CA SER A 65 12.31 -7.92 -3.63
C SER A 65 12.93 -9.02 -2.78
N GLU A 66 13.39 -8.66 -1.58
CA GLU A 66 13.87 -9.62 -0.58
C GLU A 66 12.66 -10.31 0.09
N PRO A 67 12.71 -11.64 0.34
CA PRO A 67 11.58 -12.35 0.95
C PRO A 67 11.28 -11.82 2.35
N LEU A 68 10.04 -11.35 2.57
CA LEU A 68 9.60 -11.01 3.91
C LEU A 68 9.25 -12.30 4.67
N ASP A 69 10.19 -12.82 5.47
CA ASP A 69 9.99 -13.98 6.35
C ASP A 69 9.00 -13.68 7.49
N LYS A 70 7.73 -13.54 7.12
CA LYS A 70 6.59 -13.60 8.04
C LYS A 70 6.11 -15.05 8.10
N PRO A 71 6.18 -15.72 9.27
CA PRO A 71 5.53 -17.00 9.45
C PRO A 71 4.04 -16.90 9.10
N ILE A 72 3.60 -17.73 8.15
CA ILE A 72 2.18 -17.91 7.85
C ILE A 72 1.58 -18.62 9.07
N VAL A 73 0.93 -17.85 9.95
CA VAL A 73 0.13 -18.40 11.05
C VAL A 73 -1.04 -19.15 10.40
N PRO A 74 -1.12 -20.49 10.52
CA PRO A 74 -2.20 -21.24 9.90
C PRO A 74 -3.52 -20.83 10.56
N PRO A 75 -4.64 -20.79 9.81
CA PRO A 75 -5.95 -20.51 10.39
C PRO A 75 -6.25 -21.54 11.47
N SER A 76 -6.63 -21.07 12.66
CA SER A 76 -6.98 -21.93 13.78
C SER A 76 -8.12 -22.87 13.37
N LYS A 77 -7.83 -24.17 13.38
CA LYS A 77 -8.88 -25.18 13.33
C LYS A 77 -9.66 -25.08 14.63
N GLN A 78 -10.94 -24.75 14.54
CA GLN A 78 -11.87 -24.87 15.66
C GLN A 78 -11.90 -26.35 16.09
N GLU A 79 -11.60 -26.61 17.35
CA GLU A 79 -11.73 -27.94 17.94
C GLU A 79 -13.21 -28.23 18.17
N GLU A 80 -13.69 -29.31 17.56
CA GLU A 80 -15.02 -29.87 17.80
C GLU A 80 -14.97 -30.59 19.15
N VAL A 81 -15.63 -30.02 20.16
CA VAL A 81 -15.57 -30.49 21.55
C VAL A 81 -16.50 -31.70 21.72
N GLU A 82 -15.94 -32.90 21.64
CA GLU A 82 -16.65 -34.14 21.94
C GLU A 82 -16.60 -34.42 23.46
N GLU A 83 -17.71 -34.14 24.14
CA GLU A 83 -17.82 -34.16 25.61
C GLU A 83 -18.01 -35.58 26.16
N VAL A 84 -17.17 -36.00 27.11
CA VAL A 84 -17.18 -37.36 27.68
C VAL A 84 -17.53 -37.42 29.18
N VAL A 85 -18.81 -37.72 29.45
CA VAL A 85 -19.34 -38.64 30.47
C VAL A 85 -18.87 -38.54 31.94
N PRO A 86 -19.82 -38.46 32.88
CA PRO A 86 -19.71 -39.23 34.13
C PRO A 86 -21.01 -39.93 34.60
N LYS A 87 -21.13 -41.22 34.27
CA LYS A 87 -21.16 -42.36 35.22
C LYS A 87 -22.02 -42.29 36.51
N GLU A 88 -23.00 -43.19 36.63
CA GLU A 88 -23.53 -43.73 37.91
C GLU A 88 -23.65 -45.28 37.87
N ALA A 89 -24.03 -45.93 38.98
CA ALA A 89 -24.01 -47.38 39.16
C ALA A 89 -25.00 -47.90 40.23
N SER A 90 -25.16 -49.25 40.31
CA SER A 90 -25.49 -50.09 41.48
C SER A 90 -26.75 -51.00 41.42
N SER A 91 -26.48 -52.32 41.42
CA SER A 91 -27.11 -53.43 42.17
C SER A 91 -28.65 -53.55 42.35
N ASN A 92 -29.26 -54.61 41.75
CA ASN A 92 -29.93 -55.75 42.43
C ASN A 92 -30.55 -56.75 41.40
N ASP A 93 -30.90 -58.03 41.62
CA ASP A 93 -31.05 -58.97 42.77
C ASP A 93 -32.44 -58.99 43.48
N GLN A 94 -33.25 -60.08 43.58
CA GLN A 94 -33.32 -61.50 43.07
C GLN A 94 -34.85 -61.90 42.99
N PRO A 95 -35.37 -63.16 42.88
CA PRO A 95 -34.78 -64.51 42.72
C PRO A 95 -35.49 -65.46 41.70
N ALA A 96 -35.14 -66.76 41.75
CA ALA A 96 -35.50 -67.82 40.80
C ALA A 96 -36.82 -68.59 41.06
N GLU A 97 -37.26 -69.36 40.05
CA GLU A 97 -38.09 -70.56 40.21
C GLU A 97 -37.35 -71.79 39.61
N LYS A 98 -37.68 -73.00 40.05
CA LYS A 98 -36.88 -74.22 39.83
C LYS A 98 -37.76 -75.45 39.59
N VAL A 99 -37.65 -76.06 38.41
CA VAL A 99 -38.34 -77.32 38.05
C VAL A 99 -37.29 -78.41 37.76
N VAL A 100 -37.62 -79.67 38.05
CA VAL A 100 -36.67 -80.80 38.15
C VAL A 100 -37.11 -81.98 37.29
N THR A 101 -36.18 -82.54 36.50
CA THR A 101 -36.19 -83.96 36.08
C THR A 101 -34.76 -84.52 35.93
N GLN A 102 -34.58 -85.76 36.35
CA GLN A 102 -33.45 -86.67 36.07
C GLN A 102 -33.58 -87.25 34.63
N GLU A 103 -32.62 -87.95 33.98
CA GLU A 103 -31.26 -88.42 34.31
C GLU A 103 -30.47 -88.72 32.99
N SER A 104 -29.20 -89.19 33.09
CA SER A 104 -28.36 -89.80 32.03
C SER A 104 -27.56 -88.87 31.07
N GLU A 105 -26.58 -89.48 30.39
CA GLU A 105 -25.76 -88.99 29.24
C GLU A 105 -24.48 -88.13 29.44
N GLU A 106 -23.71 -88.30 30.53
CA GLU A 106 -22.43 -87.57 30.74
C GLU A 106 -21.35 -87.76 29.64
N SER A 107 -21.44 -88.78 28.79
CA SER A 107 -20.42 -89.10 27.76
C SER A 107 -20.52 -88.26 26.48
N ILE A 108 -21.67 -87.62 26.21
CA ILE A 108 -21.91 -86.83 24.98
C ILE A 108 -21.60 -85.34 25.22
N VAL A 109 -22.06 -84.80 26.34
CA VAL A 109 -21.91 -83.37 26.72
C VAL A 109 -20.44 -82.94 26.69
N MET A 110 -19.54 -83.78 27.19
CA MET A 110 -18.12 -83.46 27.30
C MET A 110 -17.40 -83.37 25.94
N LYS A 111 -17.92 -84.02 24.89
CA LYS A 111 -17.45 -83.82 23.50
C LYS A 111 -18.01 -82.52 22.92
N GLN A 112 -19.30 -82.26 23.10
CA GLN A 112 -19.98 -81.06 22.60
C GLN A 112 -19.36 -79.77 23.16
N GLN A 113 -19.09 -79.71 24.46
CA GLN A 113 -18.39 -78.58 25.10
C GLN A 113 -16.98 -78.34 24.51
N LYS A 114 -16.24 -79.43 24.24
CA LYS A 114 -14.88 -79.34 23.69
C LYS A 114 -14.87 -78.89 22.22
N GLU A 115 -15.88 -79.26 21.44
CA GLU A 115 -16.07 -78.76 20.07
C GLU A 115 -16.57 -77.31 20.03
N ALA A 116 -17.51 -76.95 20.91
CA ALA A 116 -18.00 -75.58 21.06
C ALA A 116 -16.86 -74.61 21.39
N LYS A 117 -15.99 -74.97 22.34
CA LYS A 117 -14.79 -74.18 22.66
C LYS A 117 -13.85 -74.05 21.45
N ARG A 118 -13.61 -75.13 20.71
CA ARG A 118 -12.78 -75.08 19.48
C ARG A 118 -13.37 -74.22 18.36
N LYS A 119 -14.70 -74.05 18.32
CA LYS A 119 -15.40 -73.14 17.41
C LYS A 119 -15.30 -71.68 17.87
N ALA A 120 -15.39 -71.41 19.18
CA ALA A 120 -15.17 -70.09 19.76
C ALA A 120 -13.71 -69.61 19.55
N ASP A 121 -12.71 -70.44 19.88
CA ASP A 121 -11.28 -70.14 19.70
C ASP A 121 -10.92 -69.85 18.22
N ALA A 122 -11.66 -70.45 17.27
CA ALA A 122 -11.49 -70.21 15.84
C ALA A 122 -12.14 -68.89 15.39
N ALA A 123 -13.34 -68.56 15.91
CA ALA A 123 -14.02 -67.30 15.63
C ALA A 123 -13.25 -66.09 16.17
N GLU A 124 -12.69 -66.18 17.38
CA GLU A 124 -11.87 -65.10 17.97
C GLU A 124 -10.61 -64.84 17.13
N LYS A 125 -9.94 -65.90 16.63
CA LYS A 125 -8.78 -65.76 15.75
C LYS A 125 -9.12 -65.17 14.39
N ALA A 126 -10.28 -65.49 13.82
CA ALA A 126 -10.77 -64.86 12.60
C ALA A 126 -11.01 -63.35 12.81
N ALA A 127 -11.74 -62.99 13.89
CA ALA A 127 -12.05 -61.60 14.22
C ALA A 127 -10.78 -60.75 14.45
N LYS A 128 -9.76 -61.30 15.13
CA LYS A 128 -8.46 -60.64 15.32
C LYS A 128 -7.72 -60.43 14.00
N ALA A 129 -7.64 -61.45 13.15
CA ALA A 129 -6.98 -61.35 11.84
C ALA A 129 -7.67 -60.36 10.88
N GLU A 130 -8.97 -60.16 11.01
CA GLU A 130 -9.73 -59.17 10.25
C GLU A 130 -9.54 -57.74 10.81
N ALA A 131 -9.56 -57.58 12.14
CA ALA A 131 -9.25 -56.32 12.79
C ALA A 131 -7.82 -55.82 12.48
N ASP A 132 -6.82 -56.72 12.48
CA ASP A 132 -5.43 -56.38 12.14
C ASP A 132 -5.27 -55.90 10.68
N LYS A 133 -6.03 -56.48 9.74
CA LYS A 133 -6.07 -56.00 8.34
C LYS A 133 -6.65 -54.59 8.25
N ILE A 134 -7.82 -54.37 8.85
CA ILE A 134 -8.51 -53.06 8.84
C ILE A 134 -7.63 -51.99 9.51
N ALA A 135 -6.92 -52.34 10.58
CA ALA A 135 -5.96 -51.46 11.24
C ALA A 135 -4.80 -51.07 10.32
N ARG A 136 -4.21 -52.03 9.60
CA ARG A 136 -3.09 -51.76 8.67
C ARG A 136 -3.52 -50.95 7.45
N GLU A 137 -4.65 -51.28 6.83
CA GLU A 137 -5.21 -50.52 5.71
C GLU A 137 -5.52 -49.06 6.12
N LYS A 138 -6.03 -48.85 7.35
CA LYS A 138 -6.26 -47.51 7.92
C LYS A 138 -4.97 -46.75 8.23
N GLN A 139 -3.85 -47.43 8.51
CA GLN A 139 -2.52 -46.80 8.61
C GLN A 139 -1.96 -46.44 7.24
N GLU A 140 -1.96 -47.39 6.28
CA GLU A 140 -1.49 -47.16 4.91
C GLU A 140 -2.24 -46.01 4.22
N ALA A 141 -3.55 -45.90 4.44
CA ALA A 141 -4.37 -44.78 3.95
C ALA A 141 -3.99 -43.43 4.58
N LYS A 142 -3.75 -43.39 5.90
CA LYS A 142 -3.29 -42.16 6.60
C LYS A 142 -1.91 -41.70 6.10
N GLU A 143 -0.97 -42.63 5.93
CA GLU A 143 0.38 -42.32 5.48
C GLU A 143 0.39 -41.77 4.03
N LYS A 144 -0.42 -42.37 3.14
CA LYS A 144 -0.64 -41.87 1.78
C LYS A 144 -1.25 -40.46 1.79
N ALA A 145 -2.28 -40.22 2.62
CA ALA A 145 -2.91 -38.91 2.75
C ALA A 145 -1.95 -37.83 3.30
N GLN A 146 -1.09 -38.16 4.26
CA GLN A 146 -0.05 -37.24 4.75
C GLN A 146 0.98 -36.92 3.65
N LYS A 147 1.50 -37.94 2.96
CA LYS A 147 2.44 -37.76 1.84
C LYS A 147 1.86 -36.91 0.72
N GLU A 148 0.57 -37.06 0.41
CA GLU A 148 -0.13 -36.23 -0.57
C GLU A 148 -0.33 -34.79 -0.08
N GLN A 149 -0.67 -34.57 1.20
CA GLN A 149 -0.77 -33.22 1.77
C GLN A 149 0.57 -32.49 1.78
N ASP A 150 1.67 -33.15 2.16
CA ASP A 150 2.99 -32.52 2.19
C ASP A 150 3.55 -32.28 0.77
N ALA A 151 3.21 -33.14 -0.20
CA ALA A 151 3.48 -32.86 -1.61
C ALA A 151 2.67 -31.66 -2.14
N LYS A 152 1.42 -31.48 -1.69
CA LYS A 152 0.59 -30.31 -2.02
C LYS A 152 1.11 -29.02 -1.38
N LYS A 153 1.55 -29.06 -0.11
CA LYS A 153 2.22 -27.94 0.57
C LYS A 153 3.45 -27.48 -0.21
N ARG A 154 4.40 -28.40 -0.47
CA ARG A 154 5.65 -28.08 -1.20
C ARG A 154 5.40 -27.43 -2.56
N LYS A 155 4.40 -27.91 -3.31
CA LYS A 155 3.99 -27.28 -4.58
C LYS A 155 3.35 -25.91 -4.41
N LEU A 156 2.60 -25.68 -3.33
CA LEU A 156 2.04 -24.37 -3.01
C LEU A 156 3.14 -23.39 -2.60
N ASP A 157 4.09 -23.83 -1.77
CA ASP A 157 5.26 -23.05 -1.35
C ASP A 157 6.15 -22.68 -2.56
N GLU A 158 6.35 -23.61 -3.50
CA GLU A 158 7.07 -23.39 -4.76
C GLU A 158 6.37 -22.34 -5.65
N LEU A 159 5.04 -22.42 -5.79
CA LEU A 159 4.25 -21.44 -6.55
C LEU A 159 4.21 -20.05 -5.89
N MET A 160 4.00 -19.97 -4.57
CA MET A 160 3.97 -18.68 -3.86
C MET A 160 5.36 -18.06 -3.69
N GLY A 161 6.41 -18.89 -3.61
CA GLY A 161 7.81 -18.48 -3.58
C GLY A 161 8.32 -17.91 -4.91
N GLY A 162 7.57 -18.05 -6.01
CA GLY A 162 7.80 -17.33 -7.27
C GLY A 162 7.13 -15.96 -7.32
N LEU A 163 5.90 -15.83 -6.81
CA LEU A 163 5.08 -14.60 -6.90
C LEU A 163 5.63 -13.40 -6.11
N ASN A 164 6.51 -13.64 -5.14
CA ASN A 164 7.10 -12.59 -4.28
C ASN A 164 8.49 -12.11 -4.75
N LYS A 165 8.95 -12.53 -5.93
CA LYS A 165 10.27 -12.17 -6.48
C LYS A 165 10.12 -11.25 -7.69
N SER A 166 10.49 -9.98 -7.51
CA SER A 166 10.75 -9.05 -8.59
C SER A 166 12.12 -9.37 -9.19
N ASP A 167 12.19 -9.61 -10.50
CA ASP A 167 13.44 -9.83 -11.23
C ASP A 167 14.21 -8.51 -11.43
N GLY A 168 14.66 -7.93 -10.32
CA GLY A 168 15.44 -6.71 -10.27
C GLY A 168 16.94 -6.94 -10.29
N SER A 169 17.65 -6.02 -10.95
CA SER A 169 19.11 -5.91 -11.02
C SER A 169 19.68 -5.07 -9.86
N ALA A 170 18.94 -4.04 -9.43
CA ALA A 170 19.41 -3.09 -8.42
C ALA A 170 19.23 -3.60 -6.98
N SER A 171 20.18 -3.22 -6.12
CA SER A 171 20.07 -3.25 -4.67
C SER A 171 20.11 -1.83 -4.12
N GLY A 172 19.13 -1.49 -3.28
CA GLY A 172 18.93 -0.14 -2.75
C GLY A 172 17.56 -0.02 -2.10
N SER A 173 17.35 1.07 -1.38
CA SER A 173 16.11 1.37 -0.66
C SER A 173 16.16 2.85 -0.32
N GLU A 174 15.19 3.63 -0.78
CA GLU A 174 15.07 5.06 -0.47
C GLU A 174 13.81 5.34 0.36
N GLY A 175 13.87 6.35 1.23
CA GLY A 175 12.72 6.76 2.03
C GLY A 175 13.04 7.12 3.47
N ASN A 176 12.10 7.84 4.09
CA ASN A 176 12.22 8.39 5.44
C ASN A 176 11.36 7.66 6.51
N ASP A 177 10.90 6.44 6.24
CA ASP A 177 10.17 5.62 7.20
C ASP A 177 11.07 4.54 7.84
N ASN A 178 10.54 3.86 8.86
CA ASN A 178 11.18 2.71 9.52
C ASN A 178 10.76 1.36 8.89
N LYS A 179 10.57 1.30 7.57
CA LYS A 179 10.15 0.09 6.83
C LYS A 179 10.95 -0.08 5.55
N ALA A 180 11.51 -1.27 5.34
CA ALA A 180 12.12 -1.63 4.06
C ALA A 180 11.13 -1.45 2.90
N GLY A 181 11.62 -0.91 1.79
CA GLY A 181 10.82 -0.45 0.66
C GLY A 181 11.48 0.75 -0.03
N ASP A 182 10.99 1.08 -1.22
CA ASP A 182 11.52 2.19 -2.02
C ASP A 182 10.43 3.24 -2.20
N LYS A 183 10.52 4.31 -1.40
CA LYS A 183 9.42 5.24 -1.14
C LYS A 183 9.25 6.24 -2.27
N GLY A 184 8.16 6.18 -3.02
CA GLY A 184 7.92 7.18 -4.05
C GLY A 184 6.77 6.83 -4.99
N ASN A 185 6.79 7.42 -6.18
CA ASN A 185 5.83 7.12 -7.24
C ASN A 185 6.51 6.28 -8.34
N PRO A 186 5.86 5.23 -8.89
CA PRO A 186 6.41 4.47 -10.01
C PRO A 186 6.59 5.28 -11.31
N ASN A 187 5.96 6.47 -11.40
CA ASN A 187 6.11 7.44 -12.48
C ASN A 187 6.86 8.70 -12.01
N GLY A 188 7.56 8.62 -10.88
CA GLY A 188 8.41 9.68 -10.34
C GLY A 188 9.77 9.77 -11.02
N ASP A 189 10.52 10.81 -10.66
CA ASP A 189 11.88 11.10 -11.11
C ASP A 189 12.88 10.57 -10.05
N PRO A 190 13.83 9.68 -10.40
CA PRO A 190 14.86 9.19 -9.47
C PRO A 190 15.75 10.29 -8.88
N TYR A 191 15.84 11.45 -9.52
CA TYR A 191 16.66 12.59 -9.06
C TYR A 191 15.84 13.61 -8.25
N ALA A 192 14.53 13.41 -8.10
CA ALA A 192 13.67 14.34 -7.40
C ALA A 192 13.82 14.28 -5.87
N THR A 193 13.77 15.46 -5.24
CA THR A 193 14.13 15.65 -3.83
C THR A 193 12.98 15.49 -2.84
N SER A 194 11.75 15.21 -3.29
CA SER A 194 10.54 15.11 -2.44
C SER A 194 9.73 13.86 -2.77
N TYR A 195 9.32 13.09 -1.76
CA TYR A 195 8.37 11.97 -1.91
C TYR A 195 6.92 12.43 -2.13
N TYR A 196 6.65 13.74 -2.03
CA TYR A 196 5.30 14.27 -1.88
C TYR A 196 5.05 15.44 -2.84
N GLY A 197 3.91 15.38 -3.53
CA GLY A 197 3.44 16.39 -4.47
C GLY A 197 2.27 15.85 -5.30
N ALA A 198 2.01 16.49 -6.44
CA ALA A 198 1.39 15.86 -7.61
C ALA A 198 2.48 15.79 -8.70
N PRO A 199 2.53 14.76 -9.56
CA PRO A 199 3.60 14.61 -10.55
C PRO A 199 3.46 15.66 -11.65
N GLY A 200 4.15 16.78 -11.50
CA GLY A 200 4.22 17.84 -12.50
C GLY A 200 5.16 17.48 -13.64
N SER A 201 4.80 17.85 -14.86
CA SER A 201 5.64 17.74 -16.06
C SER A 201 6.74 18.82 -16.14
N GLY A 202 6.87 19.66 -15.11
CA GLY A 202 7.78 20.81 -15.08
C GLY A 202 9.20 20.43 -14.62
N SER A 203 10.19 20.78 -15.45
CA SER A 203 11.62 20.81 -15.09
C SER A 203 11.92 22.01 -14.15
N GLY A 204 11.31 22.00 -12.97
CA GLY A 204 11.21 23.16 -12.08
C GLY A 204 12.20 23.13 -10.90
N THR A 205 13.26 23.94 -10.96
CA THR A 205 14.19 24.11 -9.82
C THR A 205 13.49 24.76 -8.60
N GLY A 206 12.40 25.50 -8.81
CA GLY A 206 11.50 25.98 -7.77
C GLY A 206 10.09 25.44 -7.97
N GLY A 207 9.35 25.26 -6.89
CA GLY A 207 7.97 24.80 -6.94
C GLY A 207 7.32 24.58 -5.59
N TYR A 208 6.02 24.33 -5.61
CA TYR A 208 5.21 24.00 -4.44
C TYR A 208 4.37 22.74 -4.72
N GLY A 209 4.13 21.93 -3.68
CA GLY A 209 3.49 20.63 -3.82
C GLY A 209 2.58 20.30 -2.64
N LEU A 210 1.28 20.23 -2.91
CA LEU A 210 0.25 19.71 -2.01
C LEU A 210 -0.68 18.82 -2.83
N ASN A 211 -0.75 17.52 -2.52
CA ASN A 211 -1.47 16.55 -3.36
C ASN A 211 -2.95 16.95 -3.54
N GLY A 212 -3.43 17.01 -4.79
CA GLY A 212 -4.81 17.36 -5.13
C GLY A 212 -5.20 18.84 -4.95
N ARG A 213 -4.32 19.73 -4.47
CA ARG A 213 -4.65 21.13 -4.19
C ARG A 213 -3.70 22.11 -4.86
N SER A 214 -4.26 22.98 -5.72
CA SER A 214 -3.53 24.11 -6.28
C SER A 214 -3.43 25.27 -5.29
N LEU A 215 -2.39 26.08 -5.45
CA LEU A 215 -2.17 27.30 -4.68
C LEU A 215 -3.25 28.34 -5.04
N ALA A 216 -3.68 29.13 -4.05
CA ALA A 216 -4.59 30.26 -4.21
C ALA A 216 -3.85 31.61 -4.21
N GLY A 217 -2.68 31.68 -3.56
CA GLY A 217 -1.76 32.81 -3.65
C GLY A 217 -0.45 32.55 -2.89
N SER A 218 0.63 33.14 -3.38
CA SER A 218 1.95 33.18 -2.74
C SER A 218 2.33 34.61 -2.38
N SER A 219 3.18 34.75 -1.37
CA SER A 219 3.99 35.95 -1.14
C SER A 219 5.35 35.51 -0.61
N SER A 220 6.42 36.23 -0.94
CA SER A 220 7.78 35.90 -0.56
C SER A 220 8.42 37.00 0.29
N VAL A 221 9.11 36.57 1.34
CA VAL A 221 9.95 37.42 2.19
C VAL A 221 11.35 37.42 1.60
N LYS A 222 11.95 38.60 1.45
CA LYS A 222 13.34 38.74 1.02
C LYS A 222 14.29 38.33 2.14
N GLN A 223 15.44 37.80 1.76
CA GLN A 223 16.56 37.58 2.67
C GLN A 223 17.38 38.89 2.84
N ASP A 224 17.83 39.15 4.07
CA ASP A 224 18.62 40.35 4.42
C ASP A 224 20.15 40.08 4.38
N CYS A 225 20.59 38.99 3.75
CA CYS A 225 21.99 38.59 3.63
C CYS A 225 22.38 38.35 2.17
N ASN A 226 23.68 38.55 1.89
CA ASN A 226 24.30 38.25 0.61
C ASN A 226 24.62 36.74 0.48
N GLU A 227 23.60 35.90 0.62
CA GLU A 227 23.67 34.47 0.36
C GLU A 227 22.56 34.03 -0.60
N GLU A 228 22.87 32.97 -1.34
CA GLU A 228 21.95 32.28 -2.24
C GLU A 228 21.85 30.79 -1.93
N GLY A 229 20.85 30.14 -2.51
CA GLY A 229 20.59 28.72 -2.31
C GLY A 229 19.10 28.37 -2.38
N ARG A 230 18.85 27.06 -2.47
CA ARG A 230 17.53 26.45 -2.47
C ARG A 230 17.20 26.01 -1.05
N VAL A 231 16.12 26.52 -0.47
CA VAL A 231 15.58 26.04 0.81
C VAL A 231 14.26 25.35 0.55
N VAL A 232 14.17 24.07 0.95
CA VAL A 232 12.92 23.32 0.94
C VAL A 232 12.28 23.43 2.32
N VAL A 233 11.00 23.78 2.34
CA VAL A 233 10.20 23.93 3.55
C VAL A 233 9.06 22.92 3.51
N GLN A 234 9.01 22.00 4.48
CA GLN A 234 7.85 21.16 4.71
C GLN A 234 6.75 22.01 5.34
N ILE A 235 5.54 21.95 4.80
CA ILE A 235 4.36 22.64 5.34
C ILE A 235 3.29 21.65 5.76
N VAL A 236 2.45 22.06 6.71
CA VAL A 236 1.19 21.40 7.05
C VAL A 236 0.05 22.38 6.82
N VAL A 237 -0.99 21.95 6.10
CA VAL A 237 -2.09 22.79 5.62
C VAL A 237 -3.43 22.27 6.14
N ASP A 238 -4.29 23.17 6.62
CA ASP A 238 -5.65 22.84 7.06
C ASP A 238 -6.61 22.60 5.87
N ARG A 239 -7.88 22.28 6.15
CA ARG A 239 -8.93 22.16 5.11
C ARG A 239 -9.26 23.48 4.41
N ASN A 240 -9.04 24.62 5.07
CA ASN A 240 -9.33 25.96 4.54
C ASN A 240 -8.21 26.50 3.63
N GLY A 241 -7.09 25.79 3.54
CA GLY A 241 -5.92 26.16 2.74
C GLY A 241 -4.89 27.03 3.47
N ASN A 242 -4.98 27.17 4.78
CA ASN A 242 -4.01 27.93 5.59
C ASN A 242 -2.85 27.02 6.04
N VAL A 243 -1.62 27.53 6.00
CA VAL A 243 -0.43 26.83 6.51
C VAL A 243 -0.38 26.93 8.04
N VAL A 244 -0.58 25.80 8.73
CA VAL A 244 -0.60 25.70 10.20
C VAL A 244 0.76 25.36 10.80
N SER A 245 1.69 24.83 10.00
CA SER A 245 3.08 24.60 10.38
C SER A 245 4.00 24.71 9.16
N ALA A 246 5.24 25.16 9.37
CA ALA A 246 6.28 25.25 8.35
C ALA A 246 7.65 24.93 8.98
N THR A 247 8.38 23.99 8.39
CA THR A 247 9.68 23.49 8.86
C THR A 247 10.70 23.60 7.72
N PRO A 248 11.65 24.56 7.76
CA PRO A 248 12.68 24.72 6.74
C PRO A 248 13.80 23.66 6.89
N GLY A 249 14.60 23.48 5.84
CA GLY A 249 15.83 22.69 5.90
C GLY A 249 15.67 21.19 5.63
N VAL A 250 14.57 20.77 5.02
CA VAL A 250 14.32 19.35 4.67
C VAL A 250 15.04 18.92 3.38
N LYS A 251 14.94 17.62 3.03
CA LYS A 251 15.58 16.99 1.84
C LYS A 251 15.44 17.88 0.59
N GLY A 252 16.56 18.10 -0.12
CA GLY A 252 16.64 18.99 -1.28
C GLY A 252 16.99 20.45 -1.00
N THR A 253 17.20 20.83 0.27
CA THR A 253 17.82 22.11 0.66
C THR A 253 19.31 22.10 0.33
N THR A 254 19.84 23.13 -0.33
CA THR A 254 21.27 23.26 -0.69
C THR A 254 22.06 24.20 0.23
N ASN A 255 21.40 25.16 0.89
CA ASN A 255 22.02 26.03 1.90
C ASN A 255 21.12 26.06 3.14
N THR A 256 21.68 25.69 4.29
CA THR A 256 20.99 25.60 5.61
C THR A 256 21.27 26.81 6.51
N ASN A 257 21.83 27.90 5.98
CA ASN A 257 22.07 29.11 6.78
C ASN A 257 20.77 29.64 7.40
N PRO A 258 20.72 29.92 8.72
CA PRO A 258 19.57 30.53 9.39
C PRO A 258 19.02 31.81 8.74
N CYS A 259 19.85 32.57 8.02
CA CYS A 259 19.41 33.75 7.27
C CYS A 259 18.55 33.41 6.04
N LEU A 260 18.71 32.24 5.42
CA LEU A 260 17.83 31.77 4.34
C LEU A 260 16.65 30.96 4.88
N MET A 261 16.87 30.17 5.94
CA MET A 261 15.81 29.35 6.55
C MET A 261 14.65 30.18 7.12
N LYS A 262 14.93 31.30 7.80
CA LYS A 262 13.89 32.18 8.38
C LYS A 262 12.95 32.81 7.34
N PRO A 263 13.42 33.53 6.30
CA PRO A 263 12.55 34.08 5.26
C PRO A 263 11.91 32.97 4.43
N ALA A 264 12.51 31.78 4.30
CA ALA A 264 11.86 30.65 3.64
C ALA A 264 10.65 30.13 4.45
N GLU A 265 10.81 29.96 5.77
CA GLU A 265 9.73 29.58 6.68
C GLU A 265 8.60 30.62 6.67
N GLN A 266 8.93 31.91 6.74
CA GLN A 266 7.96 33.00 6.66
C GLN A 266 7.25 33.03 5.30
N THR A 267 7.99 32.91 4.19
CA THR A 267 7.45 32.76 2.83
C THR A 267 6.46 31.61 2.76
N ALA A 268 6.82 30.44 3.28
CA ALA A 268 5.95 29.27 3.28
C ALA A 268 4.68 29.47 4.12
N ARG A 269 4.76 30.16 5.27
CA ARG A 269 3.58 30.53 6.08
C ARG A 269 2.66 31.57 5.41
N LEU A 270 3.18 32.39 4.48
CA LEU A 270 2.40 33.35 3.69
C LEU A 270 1.70 32.70 2.48
N HIS A 271 2.01 31.45 2.13
CA HIS A 271 1.32 30.74 1.06
C HIS A 271 -0.10 30.33 1.49
N LYS A 272 -1.08 30.63 0.65
CA LYS A 272 -2.47 30.20 0.82
C LYS A 272 -2.87 29.25 -0.30
N TRP A 273 -3.43 28.11 0.07
CA TRP A 273 -3.92 27.06 -0.83
C TRP A 273 -5.42 27.22 -1.05
N LYS A 274 -5.96 26.56 -2.09
CA LYS A 274 -7.41 26.49 -2.25
C LYS A 274 -8.01 25.58 -1.16
N PRO A 275 -9.16 25.95 -0.57
CA PRO A 275 -9.84 25.11 0.42
C PRO A 275 -10.36 23.82 -0.23
N ASP A 276 -10.41 22.74 0.54
CA ASP A 276 -11.00 21.47 0.14
C ASP A 276 -11.74 20.83 1.34
N SER A 277 -13.02 20.56 1.17
CA SER A 277 -13.88 19.90 2.16
C SER A 277 -13.58 18.41 2.32
N ASN A 278 -13.06 17.77 1.28
CA ASN A 278 -12.85 16.33 1.19
C ASN A 278 -11.45 15.92 1.69
N ALA A 279 -10.50 16.86 1.72
CA ALA A 279 -9.16 16.66 2.24
C ALA A 279 -9.13 16.18 3.70
N PRO A 280 -8.04 15.54 4.16
CA PRO A 280 -7.77 15.32 5.58
C PRO A 280 -7.79 16.62 6.40
N SER A 281 -7.95 16.51 7.73
CA SER A 281 -7.95 17.67 8.64
C SER A 281 -6.65 18.48 8.60
N GLN A 282 -5.53 17.79 8.38
CA GLN A 282 -4.21 18.35 8.11
C GLN A 282 -3.57 17.58 6.95
N GLN A 283 -2.91 18.28 6.03
CA GLN A 283 -2.21 17.68 4.91
C GLN A 283 -0.78 18.19 4.84
N VAL A 284 0.18 17.27 4.68
CA VAL A 284 1.59 17.62 4.46
C VAL A 284 1.82 18.00 2.99
N GLY A 285 2.56 19.08 2.79
CA GLY A 285 3.05 19.53 1.49
C GLY A 285 4.44 20.16 1.61
N PHE A 286 4.96 20.70 0.52
CA PHE A 286 6.31 21.28 0.46
C PHE A 286 6.30 22.58 -0.37
N VAL A 287 7.16 23.52 0.00
CA VAL A 287 7.42 24.78 -0.71
C VAL A 287 8.92 24.95 -0.89
N VAL A 288 9.38 25.14 -2.13
CA VAL A 288 10.78 25.39 -2.45
C VAL A 288 10.98 26.89 -2.66
N VAL A 289 11.83 27.49 -1.83
CA VAL A 289 12.22 28.90 -1.92
C VAL A 289 13.64 28.98 -2.47
N ASN A 290 13.80 29.57 -3.66
CA ASN A 290 15.10 29.78 -4.29
C ASN A 290 15.56 31.21 -4.03
N PHE A 291 16.55 31.39 -3.16
CA PHE A 291 17.24 32.65 -3.00
C PHE A 291 18.34 32.76 -4.05
N LYS A 292 18.36 33.90 -4.73
CA LYS A 292 19.41 34.32 -5.66
C LYS A 292 19.94 35.66 -5.19
N LEU A 293 21.22 35.92 -5.42
CA LEU A 293 21.71 37.29 -5.37
C LEU A 293 21.09 38.10 -6.52
N ARG A 294 21.00 39.42 -6.33
CA ARG A 294 20.66 40.36 -7.40
C ARG A 294 21.94 41.07 -7.80
N GLU A 295 22.26 41.01 -9.09
CA GLU A 295 23.12 42.00 -9.76
C GLU A 295 22.41 43.36 -9.86
#